data_AF-A0A7K1ZPM1-F1
#
_entry.id   AF-A0A7K1ZPM1-F1
#
_cell.length_a   1.000
_cell.length_b   1.000
_cell.length_c   1.000
_cell.angle_alpha   90.00
_cell.angle_beta   90.00
_cell.angle_gamma   90.00
#
_symmetry.space_group_name_H-M   'P 1'
#
loop_
_entity.id
_entity.type
_entity.pdbx_description
1 polymer ?
#
loop_
_entity_poly.entity_id
_entity_poly.type
_entity_poly.pdbx_seq_one_letter_code
_entity_poly.pdbx_strand_id
1 'polypeptide(L)'
;MKYRLGLDVGTSSVGLVALKLDNKNRPVKPIYHSVRIFNEPLLPAKSGGIGEPKKAARRSARQQRRGHQRRSRRLERIAALGRFLGLDPESIDADDGQHIHELRAQAATSEISLEDLLRVFLKMGKLRGYYGGFKVKKDNEKGQVEGGIHDLR
;
A
#
# COMPACT_ATOMS: atom_id res chain seq x y z
N MET A 1 1.56 45.82 -23.32
CA MET A 1 2.08 45.07 -24.49
C MET A 1 1.29 43.76 -24.61
N LYS A 2 0.67 43.47 -25.76
CA LYS A 2 -0.01 42.19 -26.00
C LYS A 2 1.02 41.11 -26.39
N TYR A 3 0.89 39.91 -25.82
CA TYR A 3 1.74 38.77 -26.18
C TYR A 3 0.96 37.46 -26.12
N ARG A 4 1.48 36.42 -26.78
CA ARG A 4 1.04 35.03 -26.65
C ARG A 4 2.19 34.20 -26.09
N LEU A 5 1.90 33.35 -25.10
CA LEU A 5 2.87 32.42 -24.53
C LEU A 5 2.66 31.04 -25.17
N GLY A 6 3.71 30.49 -25.77
CA GLY A 6 3.81 29.08 -26.13
C GLY A 6 4.56 28.33 -25.04
N LEU A 7 4.05 27.16 -24.65
CA LEU A 7 4.70 26.24 -23.73
C LEU A 7 4.87 24.90 -24.42
N ASP A 8 6.09 24.35 -24.35
CA ASP A 8 6.40 22.99 -24.74
C ASP A 8 6.80 22.21 -23.48
N VAL A 9 6.00 21.22 -23.09
CA VAL A 9 6.16 20.50 -21.82
C VAL A 9 6.61 19.08 -22.10
N GLY A 10 7.91 18.84 -22.00
CA GLY A 10 8.54 17.54 -22.12
C GLY A 10 8.61 16.78 -20.79
N THR A 11 9.19 15.58 -20.80
CA THR A 11 9.34 14.74 -19.59
C THR A 11 10.37 15.29 -18.60
N SER A 12 11.37 16.01 -19.10
CA SER A 12 12.50 16.58 -18.34
C SER A 12 12.81 18.04 -18.71
N SER A 13 11.92 18.70 -19.45
CA SER A 13 12.08 20.08 -19.86
C SER A 13 10.75 20.82 -19.98
N VAL A 14 10.78 22.13 -19.74
CA VAL A 14 9.70 23.05 -20.13
C VAL A 14 10.32 24.16 -20.97
N GLY A 15 10.02 24.17 -22.26
CA GLY A 15 10.30 25.27 -23.16
C GLY A 15 9.20 26.32 -23.07
N LEU A 16 9.57 27.60 -23.10
CA LEU A 16 8.63 28.70 -23.14
C LEU A 16 9.07 29.77 -24.14
N VAL A 17 8.11 30.35 -24.86
CA VAL A 17 8.33 31.49 -25.76
C VAL A 17 7.18 32.49 -25.62
N ALA A 18 7.50 33.75 -25.37
CA ALA A 18 6.55 34.85 -25.43
C ALA A 18 6.71 35.58 -26.76
N LEU A 19 5.64 35.63 -27.55
CA LEU A 19 5.55 36.31 -28.84
C LEU A 19 4.77 37.60 -28.67
N LYS A 20 5.36 38.76 -28.97
CA LYS A 20 4.62 40.03 -29.05
C LYS A 20 3.61 39.97 -30.19
N LEU A 21 2.41 40.49 -29.93
CA LEU A 21 1.33 40.58 -30.91
C LEU A 21 1.11 42.04 -31.35
N ASP A 22 0.66 42.22 -32.59
CA ASP A 22 0.11 43.48 -33.08
C ASP A 22 -1.34 43.70 -32.62
N ASN A 23 -1.95 44.81 -33.04
CA ASN A 23 -3.33 45.14 -32.69
C ASN A 23 -4.37 44.18 -33.31
N LYS A 24 -3.98 43.41 -34.34
CA LYS A 24 -4.79 42.38 -35.01
C LYS A 24 -4.45 40.97 -34.51
N ASN A 25 -3.76 40.84 -33.37
CA ASN A 25 -3.32 39.58 -32.75
C ASN A 25 -2.37 38.72 -33.61
N ARG A 26 -1.68 39.32 -34.58
CA ARG A 26 -0.66 38.63 -35.39
C ARG A 26 0.69 38.67 -34.69
N PRO A 27 1.47 37.57 -34.72
CA PRO A 27 2.80 37.54 -34.11
C PRO A 27 3.75 38.50 -34.85
N VAL A 28 4.52 39.27 -34.10
CA VAL A 28 5.49 40.24 -34.62
C VAL A 28 6.91 39.76 -34.37
N LYS A 29 7.25 39.46 -33.11
CA LYS A 29 8.59 38.99 -32.72
C LYS A 29 8.57 38.25 -31.38
N PRO A 30 9.51 37.32 -31.14
CA PRO A 30 9.78 36.84 -29.80
C PRO A 30 10.31 37.97 -28.92
N ILE A 31 9.78 38.06 -27.70
CA ILE A 31 10.20 39.02 -26.68
C ILE A 31 10.87 38.34 -25.49
N TYR A 32 10.65 37.04 -25.32
CA TYR A 32 11.30 36.22 -24.31
C TYR A 32 11.26 34.75 -24.74
N HIS A 33 12.32 34.02 -24.43
CA HIS A 33 12.34 32.56 -24.56
C HIS A 33 13.23 31.99 -23.45
N SER A 34 12.89 30.80 -22.98
CA SER A 34 13.69 30.08 -21.98
C SER A 34 13.38 28.60 -22.05
N VAL A 35 14.34 27.77 -21.65
CA VAL A 35 14.13 26.33 -21.45
C VAL A 35 14.54 26.00 -20.04
N ARG A 36 13.60 25.46 -19.27
CA ARG A 36 13.87 24.92 -17.94
C ARG A 36 14.09 23.42 -18.03
N ILE A 37 15.32 22.98 -17.81
CA ILE A 37 15.66 21.55 -17.71
C ILE A 37 15.56 21.11 -16.25
N PHE A 38 15.01 19.93 -16.00
CA PHE A 38 14.90 19.33 -14.68
C PHE A 38 15.05 17.81 -14.75
N ASN A 39 15.45 17.21 -13.64
CA ASN A 39 15.56 15.76 -13.56
C ASN A 39 14.17 15.13 -13.54
N GLU A 40 13.98 14.04 -14.29
CA GLU A 40 12.75 13.28 -14.25
C GLU A 40 12.43 12.81 -12.81
N PRO A 41 11.15 12.72 -12.43
CA PRO A 41 10.73 12.24 -11.11
C PRO A 41 10.87 10.71 -10.96
N LEU A 42 11.61 10.07 -11.86
CA LEU A 42 11.83 8.64 -11.95
C LEU A 42 13.29 8.31 -11.59
N LEU A 43 13.51 7.11 -11.08
CA LEU A 43 14.83 6.50 -10.97
C LEU A 43 15.27 5.98 -12.34
N PRO A 44 16.57 5.74 -12.58
CA PRO A 44 17.01 5.02 -13.77
C PRO A 44 16.30 3.67 -13.86
N ALA A 45 15.81 3.33 -15.06
CA ALA A 45 15.20 2.03 -15.29
C ALA A 45 16.25 0.93 -15.12
N LYS A 46 15.89 -0.13 -14.38
CA LYS A 46 16.80 -1.27 -14.13
C LYS A 46 16.98 -2.18 -15.35
N SER A 47 16.03 -2.13 -16.28
CA SER A 47 16.00 -2.83 -17.57
C SER A 47 15.08 -2.02 -18.49
N GLY A 48 15.38 -1.95 -19.79
CA GLY A 48 14.68 -1.09 -20.77
C GLY A 48 13.20 -0.87 -20.47
N GLY A 49 12.81 0.38 -20.21
CA GLY A 49 11.46 0.73 -19.77
C GLY A 49 11.41 2.01 -18.93
N ILE A 50 10.25 2.29 -18.35
CA ILE A 50 10.02 3.45 -17.47
C ILE A 50 10.53 3.09 -16.06
N GLY A 51 11.40 3.94 -15.51
CA GLY A 51 11.92 3.76 -14.16
C GLY A 51 10.86 3.99 -13.07
N GLU A 52 11.12 3.49 -11.87
CA GLU A 52 10.19 3.66 -10.75
C GLU A 52 10.13 5.12 -10.27
N PRO A 53 8.97 5.62 -9.81
CA PRO A 53 8.90 6.93 -9.19
C PRO A 53 9.83 7.01 -7.97
N LYS A 54 10.58 8.11 -7.83
CA LYS A 54 11.50 8.34 -6.69
C LYS A 54 10.84 8.18 -5.31
N LYS A 55 9.51 8.40 -5.22
CA LYS A 55 8.72 8.29 -3.99
C LYS A 55 8.17 6.87 -3.72
N ALA A 56 8.43 5.89 -4.58
CA ALA A 56 7.92 4.52 -4.46
C ALA A 56 8.40 3.85 -3.17
N ALA A 57 9.70 3.89 -2.89
CA ALA A 57 10.28 3.34 -1.66
C ALA A 57 9.64 3.95 -0.39
N ARG A 58 9.50 5.29 -0.35
CA ARG A 58 8.83 5.99 0.76
C ARG A 58 7.38 5.53 0.93
N ARG A 59 6.65 5.34 -0.17
CA ARG A 59 5.25 4.88 -0.14
C ARG A 59 5.15 3.45 0.40
N SER A 60 6.02 2.55 -0.06
CA SER A 60 6.09 1.16 0.39
C SER A 60 6.38 1.08 1.89
N ALA A 61 7.43 1.76 2.37
CA ALA A 61 7.79 1.79 3.79
C ALA A 61 6.66 2.36 4.67
N ARG A 62 5.96 3.41 4.20
CA ARG A 62 4.80 3.96 4.91
C ARG A 62 3.64 2.95 4.99
N GLN A 63 3.38 2.22 3.92
CA GLN A 63 2.34 1.19 3.89
C GLN A 63 2.66 0.05 4.87
N GLN A 64 3.91 -0.42 4.91
CA GLN A 64 4.36 -1.43 5.87
C GLN A 64 4.16 -0.97 7.32
N ARG A 65 4.62 0.24 7.67
CA ARG A 65 4.42 0.81 9.03
C ARG A 65 2.95 0.87 9.42
N ARG A 66 2.08 1.35 8.52
CA ARG A 66 0.63 1.37 8.76
C ARG A 66 0.05 -0.04 8.92
N GLY A 67 0.55 -1.01 8.15
CA GLY A 67 0.19 -2.42 8.29
C GLY A 67 0.51 -2.97 9.69
N HIS A 68 1.75 -2.76 10.15
CA HIS A 68 2.17 -3.16 11.50
C HIS A 68 1.34 -2.49 12.59
N GLN A 69 1.17 -1.16 12.53
CA GLN A 69 0.36 -0.42 13.49
C GLN A 69 -1.09 -0.90 13.56
N ARG A 70 -1.73 -1.14 12.40
CA ARG A 70 -3.10 -1.66 12.34
C ARG A 70 -3.21 -3.08 12.88
N ARG A 71 -2.15 -3.89 12.71
CA ARG A 71 -2.09 -5.25 13.27
C ARG A 71 -1.97 -5.20 14.80
N SER A 72 -1.03 -4.44 15.37
CA SER A 72 -0.90 -4.40 16.84
C SER A 72 -2.15 -3.82 17.48
N ARG A 73 -2.69 -2.69 16.99
CA ARG A 73 -3.95 -2.11 17.48
C ARG A 73 -5.13 -3.08 17.47
N ARG A 74 -5.20 -3.97 16.46
CA ARG A 74 -6.25 -5.00 16.41
C ARG A 74 -6.03 -6.04 17.50
N LEU A 75 -4.80 -6.50 17.71
CA LEU A 75 -4.47 -7.48 18.74
C LEU A 75 -4.66 -6.90 20.15
N GLU A 76 -4.25 -5.65 20.38
CA GLU A 76 -4.50 -4.90 21.62
C GLU A 76 -5.99 -4.82 21.93
N ARG A 77 -6.83 -4.54 20.92
CA ARG A 77 -8.29 -4.52 21.08
C ARG A 77 -8.87 -5.89 21.41
N ILE A 78 -8.40 -6.95 20.75
CA ILE A 78 -8.85 -8.32 21.06
C ILE A 78 -8.44 -8.70 22.49
N ALA A 79 -7.20 -8.40 22.88
CA ALA A 79 -6.72 -8.63 24.25
C ALA A 79 -7.57 -7.87 25.27
N ALA A 80 -7.86 -6.58 25.03
CA ALA A 80 -8.70 -5.77 25.92
C ALA A 80 -10.12 -6.33 26.08
N LEU A 81 -10.68 -6.99 25.05
CA LEU A 81 -11.98 -7.66 25.16
C LEU A 81 -11.95 -8.86 26.10
N GLY A 82 -10.80 -9.48 26.34
CA GLY A 82 -10.62 -10.54 27.32
C GLY A 82 -11.04 -10.13 28.74
N ARG A 83 -10.93 -8.84 29.08
CA ARG A 83 -11.37 -8.31 30.38
C ARG A 83 -12.87 -8.49 30.62
N PHE A 84 -13.69 -8.51 29.56
CA PHE A 84 -15.13 -8.81 29.68
C PHE A 84 -15.41 -10.28 30.01
N LEU A 85 -14.42 -11.16 29.80
CA LEU A 85 -14.46 -12.57 30.17
C LEU A 85 -13.86 -12.82 31.57
N GLY A 86 -13.55 -11.76 32.33
CA GLY A 86 -12.89 -11.88 33.64
C GLY A 86 -11.41 -12.22 33.56
N LEU A 87 -10.80 -12.18 32.37
CA LEU A 87 -9.39 -12.42 32.17
C LEU A 87 -8.57 -11.14 32.35
N ASP A 88 -7.36 -11.27 32.90
CA ASP A 88 -6.35 -10.23 32.83
C ASP A 88 -5.35 -10.57 31.71
N PRO A 89 -5.37 -9.87 30.56
CA PRO A 89 -4.49 -10.17 29.43
C PRO A 89 -3.01 -10.10 29.77
N GLU A 90 -2.66 -9.26 30.75
CA GLU A 90 -1.30 -9.09 31.26
C GLU A 90 -0.84 -10.28 32.12
N SER A 91 -1.76 -11.09 32.67
CA SER A 91 -1.46 -12.26 33.49
C SER A 91 -1.44 -13.57 32.70
N ILE A 92 -1.77 -13.54 31.40
CA ILE A 92 -1.80 -14.75 30.56
C ILE A 92 -0.41 -14.99 29.98
N ASP A 93 0.16 -16.15 30.30
CA ASP A 93 1.46 -16.55 29.77
C ASP A 93 1.46 -16.61 28.25
N ALA A 94 2.59 -16.17 27.69
CA ALA A 94 2.86 -16.24 26.27
C ALA A 94 2.93 -17.71 25.83
N ASP A 95 1.98 -18.09 24.98
CA ASP A 95 1.98 -19.39 24.30
C ASP A 95 2.97 -19.36 23.13
N ASP A 96 3.77 -20.42 22.98
CA ASP A 96 4.67 -20.61 21.83
C ASP A 96 3.89 -20.85 20.52
N GLY A 97 2.59 -21.17 20.66
CA GLY A 97 1.63 -21.32 19.59
C GLY A 97 1.75 -22.64 18.85
N GLN A 98 2.45 -23.64 19.40
CA GLN A 98 2.52 -24.99 18.83
C GLN A 98 1.16 -25.66 18.79
N HIS A 99 0.39 -25.55 19.88
CA HIS A 99 -0.92 -26.20 20.04
C HIS A 99 -2.08 -25.36 19.50
N ILE A 100 -1.83 -24.19 18.93
CA ILE A 100 -2.90 -23.25 18.58
C ILE A 100 -3.86 -23.78 17.51
N HIS A 101 -3.39 -24.66 16.64
CA HIS A 101 -4.22 -25.30 15.62
C HIS A 101 -5.13 -26.38 16.22
N GLU A 102 -4.61 -27.14 17.17
CA GLU A 102 -5.35 -28.14 17.94
C GLU A 102 -6.41 -27.48 18.81
N LEU A 103 -6.03 -26.46 19.60
CA LEU A 103 -6.94 -25.65 20.42
C LEU A 103 -8.06 -25.02 19.58
N ARG A 104 -7.73 -24.49 18.39
CA ARG A 104 -8.73 -23.91 17.49
C ARG A 104 -9.69 -24.97 16.94
N ALA A 105 -9.20 -26.17 16.63
CA ALA A 105 -10.04 -27.27 16.17
C ALA A 105 -10.97 -27.77 17.29
N GLN A 106 -10.43 -27.94 18.51
CA GLN A 106 -11.20 -28.32 19.69
C GLN A 106 -12.28 -27.30 20.02
N ALA A 107 -11.95 -25.99 20.01
CA ALA A 107 -12.91 -24.92 20.26
C ALA A 107 -14.11 -24.89 19.30
N ALA A 108 -14.00 -25.53 18.12
CA ALA A 108 -15.11 -25.60 17.16
C ALA A 108 -16.15 -26.66 17.54
N THR A 109 -15.79 -27.65 18.36
CA THR A 109 -16.65 -28.81 18.68
C THR A 109 -16.82 -29.03 20.18
N SER A 110 -16.02 -28.39 21.03
CA SER A 110 -16.00 -28.60 22.47
C SER A 110 -15.58 -27.33 23.20
N GLU A 111 -15.96 -27.24 24.47
CA GLU A 111 -15.54 -26.15 25.35
C GLU A 111 -14.03 -26.24 25.63
N ILE A 112 -13.38 -25.08 25.70
CA ILE A 112 -11.99 -24.89 26.11
C ILE A 112 -11.93 -23.76 27.14
N SER A 113 -10.79 -23.63 27.84
CA SER A 113 -10.61 -22.55 28.80
C SER A 113 -10.77 -21.17 28.14
N LEU A 114 -11.17 -20.17 28.92
CA LEU A 114 -11.31 -18.79 28.42
C LEU A 114 -9.96 -18.22 28.00
N GLU A 115 -8.89 -18.59 28.69
CA GLU A 115 -7.50 -18.26 28.37
C GLU A 115 -7.11 -18.80 26.99
N ASP A 116 -7.40 -20.08 26.72
CA ASP A 116 -7.12 -20.71 25.43
C ASP A 116 -7.99 -20.13 24.31
N LEU A 117 -9.26 -19.82 24.62
CA LEU A 117 -10.14 -19.17 23.67
C LEU A 117 -9.60 -17.78 23.27
N LEU A 118 -9.08 -17.01 24.23
CA LEU A 118 -8.44 -15.72 23.94
C LEU A 118 -7.17 -15.90 23.08
N ARG A 119 -6.34 -16.92 23.34
CA ARG A 119 -5.18 -17.26 22.49
C ARG A 119 -5.60 -17.56 21.06
N VAL A 120 -6.67 -18.36 20.87
CA VAL A 120 -7.25 -18.67 19.56
C VAL A 120 -7.68 -17.41 18.84
N PHE A 121 -8.43 -16.50 19.50
CA PHE A 121 -8.86 -15.25 18.89
C PHE A 121 -7.71 -14.32 18.53
N LEU A 122 -6.67 -14.22 19.37
CA LEU A 122 -5.46 -13.45 19.08
C LEU A 122 -4.74 -14.02 17.84
N LYS A 123 -4.60 -15.33 17.73
CA LYS A 123 -3.97 -15.98 16.56
C LYS A 123 -4.80 -15.76 15.29
N MET A 124 -6.12 -15.92 15.35
CA MET A 124 -7.02 -15.65 14.22
C MET A 124 -6.96 -14.18 13.80
N GLY A 125 -6.98 -13.26 14.76
CA GLY A 125 -6.80 -11.83 14.50
C GLY A 125 -5.44 -11.49 13.89
N LYS A 126 -4.39 -12.23 14.27
CA LYS A 126 -3.02 -12.09 13.77
C LYS A 126 -2.85 -12.66 12.36
N LEU A 127 -3.57 -13.73 12.01
CA LEU A 127 -3.47 -14.51 10.75
C LEU A 127 -4.85 -14.69 10.07
N ARG A 128 -5.57 -13.59 9.86
CA ARG A 128 -6.95 -13.58 9.34
C ARG A 128 -7.12 -13.84 7.84
N GLY A 129 -6.07 -14.28 7.14
CA GLY A 129 -6.11 -14.49 5.69
C GLY A 129 -6.19 -13.21 4.83
N TYR A 130 -6.36 -13.42 3.52
CA TYR A 130 -6.55 -12.37 2.52
C TYR A 130 -8.04 -12.09 2.30
N TYR A 131 -8.39 -10.82 2.08
CA TYR A 131 -9.74 -10.40 1.71
C TYR A 131 -9.66 -9.34 0.61
N GLY A 132 -10.46 -9.51 -0.44
CA GLY A 132 -10.51 -8.63 -1.61
C GLY A 132 -10.38 -9.38 -2.93
N GLY A 133 -10.52 -8.68 -4.05
CA GLY A 133 -10.27 -9.24 -5.38
C GLY A 133 -8.77 -9.39 -5.66
N PHE A 134 -8.41 -10.37 -6.49
CA PHE A 134 -7.05 -10.47 -7.04
C PHE A 134 -6.93 -9.57 -8.26
N LYS A 135 -5.77 -8.92 -8.42
CA LYS A 135 -5.44 -8.23 -9.66
C LYS A 135 -4.74 -9.21 -10.58
N VAL A 136 -5.43 -9.62 -11.64
CA VAL A 136 -4.88 -10.45 -12.71
C VAL A 136 -3.73 -9.68 -13.37
N LYS A 137 -2.53 -10.26 -13.42
CA LYS A 137 -1.36 -9.64 -14.07
C LYS A 137 -1.27 -9.94 -15.56
N LYS A 138 -1.90 -11.04 -16.03
CA LYS A 138 -2.05 -11.47 -17.42
C LYS A 138 -3.29 -12.36 -17.53
N ASP A 139 -4.06 -12.20 -18.60
CA ASP A 139 -5.15 -13.14 -18.93
C ASP A 139 -4.53 -14.56 -19.04
N ASN A 140 -5.02 -15.49 -18.22
CA ASN A 140 -4.63 -16.90 -18.08
C ASN A 140 -3.54 -17.28 -17.06
N GLU A 141 -2.92 -16.36 -16.31
CA GLU A 141 -2.02 -16.72 -15.20
C GLU A 141 -2.62 -16.32 -13.84
N LYS A 142 -3.07 -17.30 -13.05
CA LYS A 142 -3.47 -17.10 -11.65
C LYS A 142 -2.23 -16.74 -10.82
N GLY A 143 -2.33 -15.70 -9.99
CA GLY A 143 -1.24 -15.36 -9.07
C GLY A 143 -1.05 -16.45 -8.00
N GLN A 144 0.17 -16.65 -7.47
CA GLN A 144 0.45 -17.70 -6.46
C GLN A 144 -0.50 -17.66 -5.25
N VAL A 145 -0.87 -16.46 -4.79
CA VAL A 145 -1.81 -16.29 -3.65
C VAL A 145 -3.24 -16.67 -4.04
N GLU A 146 -3.64 -16.38 -5.27
CA GLU A 146 -4.97 -16.73 -5.80
C GLU A 146 -5.09 -18.24 -6.02
N GLY A 147 -4.07 -18.86 -6.62
CA GLY A 147 -3.99 -20.31 -6.79
C GLY A 147 -4.05 -21.03 -5.45
N GLY A 148 -3.20 -20.65 -4.50
CA GLY A 148 -3.19 -21.30 -3.18
C GLY A 148 -4.49 -21.14 -2.38
N ILE A 149 -5.25 -20.05 -2.56
CA ILE A 149 -6.58 -19.91 -1.93
C ILE A 149 -7.62 -20.78 -2.62
N HIS A 150 -7.51 -20.97 -3.94
CA HIS A 150 -8.38 -21.86 -4.70
C HIS A 150 -8.16 -23.33 -4.33
N ASP A 151 -6.92 -23.75 -4.10
CA ASP A 151 -6.59 -25.13 -3.73
C ASP A 151 -7.06 -25.52 -2.30
N LEU A 152 -7.38 -24.51 -1.47
CA LEU A 152 -7.88 -24.69 -0.11
C LEU A 152 -9.41 -24.74 -0.01
N ARG A 153 -10.15 -24.51 -1.11
CA ARG A 153 -11.62 -24.51 -1.17
C ARG A 153 -12.13 -25.77 -1.86
#